data_AF-A0A7Z8QFY1-F1
#
_entry.id   AF-A0A7Z8QFY1-F1
#
_cell.length_a   1.000
_cell.length_b   1.000
_cell.length_c   1.000
_cell.angle_alpha   90.00
_cell.angle_beta   90.00
_cell.angle_gamma   90.00
#
_symmetry.space_group_name_H-M   'P 1'
#
loop_
_entity.id
_entity.type
_entity.pdbx_description
1 polymer ?
#
loop_
_entity_poly.entity_id
_entity_poly.type
_entity_poly.pdbx_seq_one_letter_code
_entity_poly.pdbx_strand_id
1 'polypeptide(L)'
;IDKVFFVVDRKDLDFQTMKEYQRFSPDSVNGSESTAGLKRNLDKEDNKIVVTTIQKLNNLMKGEGDLPIYSKQVVFIFDEAHRSQFGEAQKNLKKKFKKFYQFGFTGTPIFPENALGAETTGSVFGRELHSYVIKDAIHDEKVLKFKVDYNDVRPQFKSIEAEQDEKKLTAAENKHALLHPNRISEISQYILNNFKQKTHRQQAGGKGFNAMFAVSSVDAAKVYYESFKNLQKESNNPLKIATIFSFAANEE
;
A
#
# COMPACT_ATOMS: atom_id res chain seq x y z
N ILE A 1 2.49 -30.25 10.35
CA ILE A 1 1.85 -28.95 10.05
C ILE A 1 0.38 -29.20 9.76
N ASP A 2 -0.50 -28.58 10.52
CA ASP A 2 -1.96 -28.75 10.48
C ASP A 2 -2.63 -27.69 9.59
N LYS A 3 -2.20 -26.43 9.67
CA LYS A 3 -2.66 -25.34 8.80
C LYS A 3 -1.50 -24.41 8.42
N VAL A 4 -1.63 -23.79 7.26
CA VAL A 4 -0.76 -22.73 6.75
C VAL A 4 -1.61 -21.50 6.50
N PHE A 5 -1.33 -20.41 7.20
CA PHE A 5 -1.96 -19.12 6.99
C PHE A 5 -1.12 -18.30 6.01
N PHE A 6 -1.73 -17.90 4.91
CA PHE A 6 -1.19 -16.87 4.03
C PHE A 6 -1.89 -15.56 4.36
N VAL A 7 -1.15 -14.63 4.95
CA VAL A 7 -1.68 -13.39 5.52
C VAL A 7 -1.19 -12.22 4.69
N VAL A 8 -2.12 -11.43 4.18
CA VAL A 8 -1.84 -10.27 3.33
C VAL A 8 -2.38 -8.98 3.96
N ASP A 9 -1.84 -7.82 3.59
CA ASP A 9 -2.50 -6.56 3.91
C ASP A 9 -3.61 -6.26 2.90
N ARG A 10 -4.71 -5.69 3.39
CA ARG A 10 -5.89 -5.33 2.58
C ARG A 10 -5.61 -4.26 1.54
N LYS A 11 -4.58 -3.44 1.74
CA LYS A 11 -4.19 -2.36 0.82
C LYS A 11 -3.53 -2.90 -0.44
N ASP A 12 -2.85 -4.04 -0.32
CA ASP A 12 -2.05 -4.64 -1.39
C ASP A 12 -2.86 -5.66 -2.21
N LEU A 13 -4.11 -5.91 -1.82
CA LEU A 13 -5.03 -6.77 -2.53
C LEU A 13 -5.64 -6.06 -3.74
N ASP A 14 -5.05 -6.26 -4.92
CA ASP A 14 -5.70 -5.91 -6.17
C ASP A 14 -6.81 -6.92 -6.56
N PHE A 15 -7.63 -6.55 -7.54
CA PHE A 15 -8.75 -7.37 -7.99
C PHE A 15 -8.32 -8.76 -8.49
N GLN A 16 -7.14 -8.87 -9.09
CA GLN A 16 -6.64 -10.14 -9.63
C GLN A 16 -6.22 -11.09 -8.50
N THR A 17 -5.51 -10.56 -7.53
CA THR A 17 -5.03 -11.27 -6.33
C THR A 17 -6.21 -11.77 -5.49
N MET A 18 -7.23 -10.92 -5.30
CA MET A 18 -8.48 -11.33 -4.64
C MET A 18 -9.16 -12.51 -5.34
N LYS A 19 -9.19 -12.51 -6.68
CA LYS A 19 -9.84 -13.57 -7.46
C LYS A 19 -9.12 -14.91 -7.31
N GLU A 20 -7.80 -14.90 -7.33
CA GLU A 20 -7.02 -16.13 -7.11
C GLU A 20 -7.19 -16.64 -5.68
N TYR A 21 -7.10 -15.79 -4.67
CA TYR A 21 -7.29 -16.21 -3.27
C TYR A 21 -8.70 -16.71 -2.96
N GLN A 22 -9.73 -16.15 -3.59
CA GLN A 22 -11.10 -16.63 -3.43
C GLN A 22 -11.27 -18.07 -3.96
N ARG A 23 -10.46 -18.52 -4.93
CA ARG A 23 -10.47 -19.93 -5.39
C ARG A 23 -9.94 -20.88 -4.31
N PHE A 24 -8.95 -20.45 -3.52
CA PHE A 24 -8.33 -21.28 -2.47
C PHE A 24 -9.04 -21.18 -1.12
N SER A 25 -9.61 -20.02 -0.79
CA SER A 25 -10.26 -19.76 0.50
C SER A 25 -11.50 -18.87 0.31
N PRO A 26 -12.62 -19.45 -0.17
CA PRO A 26 -13.85 -18.70 -0.39
C PRO A 26 -14.25 -17.90 0.85
N ASP A 27 -14.56 -16.62 0.64
CA ASP A 27 -15.09 -15.64 1.60
C ASP A 27 -14.14 -15.25 2.74
N SER A 28 -12.89 -15.73 2.72
CA SER A 28 -11.88 -15.37 3.72
C SER A 28 -11.04 -14.16 3.35
N VAL A 29 -11.00 -13.78 2.07
CA VAL A 29 -10.21 -12.66 1.55
C VAL A 29 -11.12 -11.65 0.89
N ASN A 30 -11.52 -10.63 1.65
CA ASN A 30 -12.26 -9.47 1.16
C ASN A 30 -12.14 -8.32 2.17
N GLY A 31 -12.57 -7.12 1.77
CA GLY A 31 -12.51 -5.91 2.61
C GLY A 31 -13.49 -5.86 3.78
N SER A 32 -14.22 -6.94 4.09
CA SER A 32 -15.09 -7.00 5.27
C SER A 32 -14.27 -7.26 6.53
N GLU A 33 -14.72 -6.72 7.66
CA GLU A 33 -14.17 -7.05 9.00
C GLU A 33 -14.69 -8.40 9.54
N SER A 34 -15.64 -9.05 8.83
CA SER A 34 -16.25 -10.31 9.26
C SER A 34 -15.25 -11.47 9.28
N THR A 35 -15.22 -12.18 10.41
CA THR A 35 -14.39 -13.37 10.64
C THR A 35 -15.13 -14.68 10.37
N ALA A 36 -16.43 -14.63 10.02
CA ALA A 36 -17.26 -15.83 9.83
C ALA A 36 -16.74 -16.74 8.71
N GLY A 37 -16.30 -16.16 7.60
CA GLY A 37 -15.68 -16.92 6.49
C GLY A 37 -14.36 -17.57 6.91
N LEU A 38 -13.54 -16.84 7.68
CA LEU A 38 -12.27 -17.35 8.20
C LEU A 38 -12.49 -18.55 9.13
N LYS A 39 -13.42 -18.44 10.10
CA LYS A 39 -13.79 -19.56 10.99
C LYS A 39 -14.21 -20.79 10.21
N ARG A 40 -15.14 -20.62 9.26
CA ARG A 40 -15.63 -21.72 8.41
C ARG A 40 -14.51 -22.43 7.66
N ASN A 41 -13.49 -21.70 7.22
CA ASN A 41 -12.35 -22.28 6.51
C ASN A 41 -11.33 -22.94 7.46
N LEU A 42 -11.31 -22.59 8.74
CA LEU A 42 -10.50 -23.30 9.74
C LEU A 42 -11.05 -24.69 10.05
N ASP A 43 -12.38 -24.85 10.05
CA ASP A 43 -13.05 -26.11 10.38
C ASP A 43 -13.00 -27.15 9.26
N LYS A 44 -12.67 -26.74 8.02
CA LYS A 44 -12.50 -27.66 6.88
C LYS A 44 -11.24 -28.51 7.06
N GLU A 45 -11.36 -29.82 7.09
CA GLU A 45 -10.23 -30.75 7.28
C GLU A 45 -9.41 -30.99 6.01
N ASP A 46 -10.04 -30.90 4.84
CA ASP A 46 -9.45 -31.16 3.51
C ASP A 46 -8.58 -30.02 2.99
N ASN A 47 -8.71 -28.81 3.56
CA ASN A 47 -7.94 -27.64 3.15
C ASN A 47 -6.95 -27.19 4.22
N LYS A 48 -5.65 -27.35 3.97
CA LYS A 48 -4.60 -26.89 4.89
C LYS A 48 -4.24 -25.41 4.73
N ILE A 49 -4.55 -24.79 3.59
CA ILE A 49 -4.17 -23.41 3.29
C ILE A 49 -5.34 -22.48 3.62
N VAL A 50 -5.05 -21.45 4.40
CA VAL A 50 -6.01 -20.44 4.80
C VAL A 50 -5.48 -19.09 4.37
N VAL A 51 -6.12 -18.49 3.37
CA VAL A 51 -5.78 -17.13 2.95
C VAL A 51 -6.65 -16.13 3.70
N THR A 52 -6.06 -15.12 4.33
CA THR A 52 -6.80 -14.11 5.09
C THR A 52 -6.06 -12.77 5.13
N THR A 53 -6.73 -11.72 5.58
CA THR A 53 -6.09 -10.42 5.82
C THR A 53 -5.59 -10.34 7.26
N ILE A 54 -4.57 -9.51 7.50
CA ILE A 54 -4.05 -9.27 8.86
C ILE A 54 -5.16 -8.75 9.81
N GLN A 55 -6.08 -7.92 9.29
CA GLN A 55 -7.19 -7.37 10.07
C GLN A 55 -8.17 -8.47 10.50
N LYS A 56 -8.58 -9.36 9.58
CA LYS A 56 -9.47 -10.49 9.91
C LYS A 56 -8.82 -11.45 10.89
N LEU A 57 -7.54 -11.74 10.73
CA LEU A 57 -6.79 -12.59 11.66
C LEU A 57 -6.72 -11.94 13.04
N ASN A 58 -6.41 -10.64 13.14
CA ASN A 58 -6.40 -9.91 14.41
C ASN A 58 -7.78 -9.90 15.06
N ASN A 59 -8.85 -9.64 14.30
CA ASN A 59 -10.23 -9.67 14.80
C ASN A 59 -10.64 -11.06 15.31
N LEU A 60 -10.25 -12.13 14.61
CA LEU A 60 -10.46 -13.50 15.06
C LEU A 60 -9.76 -13.73 16.40
N MET A 61 -8.49 -13.32 16.49
CA MET A 61 -7.71 -13.42 17.71
C MET A 61 -8.19 -12.48 18.82
N LYS A 62 -9.00 -11.46 18.55
CA LYS A 62 -9.64 -10.65 19.60
C LYS A 62 -10.94 -11.29 20.09
N GLY A 63 -11.80 -11.69 19.15
CA GLY A 63 -13.14 -12.20 19.44
C GLY A 63 -13.16 -13.61 20.03
N GLU A 64 -12.23 -14.48 19.62
CA GLU A 64 -12.31 -15.91 19.94
C GLU A 64 -11.23 -16.36 20.93
N GLY A 65 -11.64 -16.66 22.16
CA GLY A 65 -10.74 -17.11 23.23
C GLY A 65 -10.19 -18.52 23.02
N ASP A 66 -11.00 -19.44 22.51
CA ASP A 66 -10.71 -20.88 22.51
C ASP A 66 -11.04 -21.52 21.16
N LEU A 67 -10.12 -21.40 20.20
CA LEU A 67 -10.22 -22.10 18.92
C LEU A 67 -9.29 -23.32 18.93
N PRO A 68 -9.76 -24.49 18.45
CA PRO A 68 -8.92 -25.69 18.33
C PRO A 68 -7.63 -25.47 17.53
N ILE A 69 -7.61 -24.49 16.61
CA ILE A 69 -6.41 -24.18 15.82
C ILE A 69 -5.25 -23.64 16.67
N TYR A 70 -5.51 -23.03 17.82
CA TYR A 70 -4.47 -22.40 18.65
C TYR A 70 -3.48 -23.41 19.26
N SER A 71 -3.89 -24.67 19.42
CA SER A 71 -3.06 -25.75 19.97
C SER A 71 -2.38 -26.64 18.91
N LYS A 72 -2.73 -26.44 17.63
CA LYS A 72 -2.20 -27.19 16.47
C LYS A 72 -0.88 -26.59 15.97
N GLN A 73 -0.16 -27.34 15.14
CA GLN A 73 1.10 -26.92 14.49
C GLN A 73 0.79 -26.05 13.27
N VAL A 74 1.04 -24.76 13.37
CA VAL A 74 0.64 -23.77 12.36
C VAL A 74 1.85 -23.11 11.71
N VAL A 75 1.77 -22.80 10.43
CA VAL A 75 2.74 -21.93 9.74
C VAL A 75 2.03 -20.65 9.33
N PHE A 76 2.65 -19.50 9.58
CA PHE A 76 2.23 -18.21 9.06
C PHE A 76 3.21 -17.72 8.01
N ILE A 77 2.69 -17.28 6.87
CA ILE A 77 3.42 -16.60 5.81
C ILE A 77 2.75 -15.23 5.67
N PHE A 78 3.49 -14.19 6.00
CA PHE A 78 3.05 -12.81 5.87
C PHE A 78 3.64 -12.20 4.61
N ASP A 79 2.77 -11.74 3.73
CA ASP A 79 3.13 -10.94 2.57
C ASP A 79 3.12 -9.45 2.94
N GLU A 80 4.03 -8.69 2.34
CA GLU A 80 4.31 -7.30 2.67
C GLU A 80 4.27 -7.05 4.18
N ALA A 81 5.16 -7.72 4.91
CA ALA A 81 5.22 -7.70 6.37
C ALA A 81 5.65 -6.32 6.92
N HIS A 82 4.76 -5.33 6.77
CA HIS A 82 4.99 -3.92 7.06
C HIS A 82 4.12 -3.38 8.21
N ARG A 83 4.57 -2.22 8.69
CA ARG A 83 4.41 -1.56 9.99
C ARG A 83 3.04 -1.57 10.70
N SER A 84 1.97 -1.05 10.10
CA SER A 84 0.91 -0.40 10.90
C SER A 84 -0.11 -1.32 11.57
N GLN A 85 -0.35 -2.53 11.06
CA GLN A 85 -1.31 -3.48 11.65
C GLN A 85 -0.63 -4.67 12.35
N PHE A 86 0.70 -4.69 12.30
CA PHE A 86 1.47 -5.86 12.69
C PHE A 86 1.66 -5.98 14.20
N GLY A 87 1.85 -4.86 14.92
CA GLY A 87 2.21 -4.89 16.35
C GLY A 87 1.17 -5.58 17.24
N GLU A 88 -0.10 -5.20 17.14
CA GLU A 88 -1.15 -5.82 17.95
C GLU A 88 -1.45 -7.26 17.52
N ALA A 89 -1.52 -7.50 16.20
CA ALA A 89 -1.75 -8.82 15.65
C ALA A 89 -0.64 -9.79 16.09
N GLN A 90 0.63 -9.37 16.09
CA GLN A 90 1.76 -10.16 16.56
C GLN A 90 1.69 -10.46 18.07
N LYS A 91 1.32 -9.48 18.91
CA LYS A 91 1.10 -9.71 20.35
C LYS A 91 0.02 -10.76 20.59
N ASN A 92 -1.11 -10.65 19.88
CA ASN A 92 -2.21 -11.59 19.98
C ASN A 92 -1.83 -12.98 19.46
N LEU A 93 -1.08 -13.05 18.35
CA LEU A 93 -0.58 -14.29 17.76
C LEU A 93 0.33 -15.03 18.75
N LYS A 94 1.35 -14.35 19.30
CA LYS A 94 2.26 -14.89 20.32
C LYS A 94 1.51 -15.36 21.58
N LYS A 95 0.43 -14.66 21.96
CA LYS A 95 -0.38 -15.02 23.13
C LYS A 95 -1.24 -16.27 22.88
N LYS A 96 -1.89 -16.36 21.71
CA LYS A 96 -2.90 -17.39 21.43
C LYS A 96 -2.34 -18.67 20.82
N PHE A 97 -1.54 -18.57 19.76
CA PHE A 97 -0.99 -19.74 19.08
C PHE A 97 0.19 -20.32 19.86
N LYS A 98 0.11 -21.60 20.22
CA LYS A 98 1.11 -22.26 21.08
C LYS A 98 2.25 -22.94 20.31
N LYS A 99 2.01 -23.29 19.05
CA LYS A 99 2.95 -24.04 18.20
C LYS A 99 2.91 -23.46 16.80
N PHE A 100 3.76 -22.47 16.53
CA PHE A 100 3.78 -21.84 15.23
C PHE A 100 5.19 -21.53 14.73
N TYR A 101 5.30 -21.50 13.41
CA TYR A 101 6.40 -20.90 12.67
C TYR A 101 5.86 -19.66 11.93
N GLN A 102 6.64 -18.60 11.84
CA GLN A 102 6.26 -17.43 11.06
C GLN A 102 7.37 -16.98 10.12
N PHE A 103 6.97 -16.61 8.92
CA PHE A 103 7.83 -16.11 7.85
C PHE A 103 7.23 -14.80 7.32
N GLY A 104 8.08 -13.83 7.02
CA GLY A 104 7.68 -12.54 6.45
C GLY A 104 8.42 -12.30 5.14
N PHE A 105 7.68 -11.89 4.12
CA PHE A 105 8.21 -11.33 2.88
C PHE A 105 7.99 -9.82 2.94
N THR A 106 9.00 -9.03 2.61
CA THR A 106 8.88 -7.57 2.55
C THR A 106 9.94 -6.99 1.63
N GLY A 107 9.55 -5.99 0.83
CA GLY A 107 10.51 -5.16 0.08
C GLY A 107 11.13 -4.03 0.91
N THR A 108 10.56 -3.74 2.10
CA THR A 108 10.87 -2.56 2.92
C THR A 108 11.03 -2.94 4.40
N PRO A 109 12.07 -3.71 4.75
CA PRO A 109 12.31 -4.12 6.14
C PRO A 109 12.50 -2.94 7.09
N ILE A 110 12.07 -3.13 8.34
CA ILE A 110 12.26 -2.19 9.45
C ILE A 110 13.56 -2.56 10.17
N PHE A 111 14.51 -1.64 10.12
CA PHE A 111 15.78 -1.66 10.82
C PHE A 111 15.75 -0.71 12.03
N PRO A 112 16.73 -0.77 12.95
CA PRO A 112 16.81 0.15 14.07
C PRO A 112 16.78 1.63 13.65
N GLU A 113 17.34 1.98 12.49
CA GLU A 113 17.48 3.34 11.99
C GLU A 113 16.15 3.96 11.53
N ASN A 114 15.20 3.14 11.07
CA ASN A 114 13.87 3.58 10.60
C ASN A 114 12.72 3.09 11.50
N ALA A 115 13.04 2.57 12.68
CA ALA A 115 12.06 1.95 13.56
C ALA A 115 11.03 2.92 14.12
N LEU A 116 11.33 4.21 14.31
CA LEU A 116 10.39 5.25 14.81
C LEU A 116 9.44 4.79 15.95
N GLY A 117 9.92 3.91 16.86
CA GLY A 117 9.13 3.34 17.96
C GLY A 117 8.43 1.99 17.68
N ALA A 118 8.52 1.46 16.46
CA ALA A 118 8.06 0.13 16.06
C ALA A 118 9.09 -0.97 16.34
N GLU A 119 8.64 -2.23 16.37
CA GLU A 119 9.52 -3.39 16.40
C GLU A 119 10.23 -3.56 15.04
N THR A 120 11.51 -3.97 15.06
CA THR A 120 12.26 -4.24 13.83
C THR A 120 11.81 -5.54 13.19
N THR A 121 11.91 -5.67 11.86
CA THR A 121 11.60 -6.92 11.15
C THR A 121 12.40 -8.09 11.73
N GLY A 122 13.67 -7.86 12.05
CA GLY A 122 14.53 -8.85 12.69
C GLY A 122 14.05 -9.29 14.08
N SER A 123 13.51 -8.38 14.89
CA SER A 123 12.95 -8.73 16.22
C SER A 123 11.63 -9.51 16.14
N VAL A 124 10.84 -9.30 15.08
CA VAL A 124 9.55 -9.99 14.87
C VAL A 124 9.74 -11.37 14.23
N PHE A 125 10.56 -11.45 13.18
CA PHE A 125 10.70 -12.64 12.33
C PHE A 125 12.02 -13.41 12.52
N GLY A 126 13.00 -12.82 13.18
CA GLY A 126 14.32 -13.40 13.36
C GLY A 126 15.27 -13.07 12.21
N ARG A 127 16.14 -14.02 11.87
CA ARG A 127 17.20 -13.79 10.88
C ARG A 127 16.65 -13.64 9.46
N GLU A 128 17.35 -12.84 8.66
CA GLU A 128 17.18 -12.86 7.20
C GLU A 128 17.56 -14.25 6.67
N LEU A 129 16.61 -14.92 6.00
CA LEU A 129 16.84 -16.24 5.41
C LEU A 129 17.43 -16.14 4.00
N HIS A 130 17.08 -15.07 3.28
CA HIS A 130 17.51 -14.77 1.92
C HIS A 130 17.16 -13.31 1.61
N SER A 131 17.94 -12.66 0.74
CA SER A 131 17.65 -11.34 0.18
C SER A 131 17.83 -11.32 -1.33
N TYR A 132 16.95 -10.57 -2.00
CA TYR A 132 17.04 -10.23 -3.41
C TYR A 132 16.68 -8.75 -3.54
N VAL A 133 17.70 -7.89 -3.66
CA VAL A 133 17.49 -6.44 -3.50
C VAL A 133 17.17 -5.79 -4.84
N ILE A 134 16.66 -4.55 -4.80
CA ILE A 134 16.33 -3.80 -6.02
C ILE A 134 17.53 -3.63 -6.98
N LYS A 135 18.76 -3.63 -6.47
CA LYS A 135 19.98 -3.60 -7.29
C LYS A 135 20.11 -4.86 -8.15
N ASP A 136 19.84 -6.03 -7.56
CA ASP A 136 19.87 -7.32 -8.26
C ASP A 136 18.72 -7.38 -9.27
N ALA A 137 17.51 -6.98 -8.85
CA ALA A 137 16.34 -6.97 -9.73
C ALA A 137 16.51 -6.06 -10.96
N ILE A 138 17.23 -4.94 -10.81
CA ILE A 138 17.60 -4.05 -11.93
C ILE A 138 18.70 -4.68 -12.79
N HIS A 139 19.70 -5.34 -12.18
CA HIS A 139 20.78 -6.00 -12.90
C HIS A 139 20.25 -7.16 -13.77
N ASP A 140 19.32 -7.94 -13.23
CA ASP A 140 18.71 -9.11 -13.88
C ASP A 140 17.56 -8.75 -14.84
N GLU A 141 17.33 -7.45 -15.08
CA GLU A 141 16.25 -6.92 -15.92
C GLU A 141 14.84 -7.40 -15.50
N LYS A 142 14.66 -7.71 -14.21
CA LYS A 142 13.36 -8.07 -13.62
C LYS A 142 12.56 -6.84 -13.21
N VAL A 143 13.24 -5.72 -12.93
CA VAL A 143 12.63 -4.44 -12.54
C VAL A 143 13.28 -3.30 -13.34
N LEU A 144 12.48 -2.30 -13.73
CA LEU A 144 12.96 -1.13 -14.46
C LEU A 144 13.66 -0.12 -13.51
N LYS A 145 14.60 0.64 -14.07
CA LYS A 145 15.27 1.75 -13.36
C LYS A 145 14.33 2.92 -13.15
N PHE A 146 14.66 3.75 -12.15
CA PHE A 146 13.97 5.02 -11.92
C PHE A 146 14.62 6.17 -12.68
N LYS A 147 13.79 7.04 -13.24
CA LYS A 147 14.19 8.39 -13.67
C LYS A 147 13.49 9.40 -12.76
N VAL A 148 14.24 9.96 -11.82
CA VAL A 148 13.71 10.90 -10.82
C VAL A 148 14.14 12.31 -11.22
N ASP A 149 13.16 13.19 -11.45
CA ASP A 149 13.37 14.60 -11.76
C ASP A 149 12.53 15.46 -10.81
N TYR A 150 13.12 16.52 -10.28
CA TYR A 150 12.36 17.59 -9.64
C TYR A 150 12.03 18.67 -10.67
N ASN A 151 10.74 18.93 -10.89
CA ASN A 151 10.26 19.90 -11.87
C ASN A 151 10.33 21.34 -11.31
N ASP A 152 11.53 21.90 -11.23
CA ASP A 152 11.83 23.24 -10.70
C ASP A 152 11.47 24.37 -11.67
N VAL A 153 10.17 24.59 -11.89
CA VAL A 153 9.66 25.60 -12.84
C VAL A 153 8.78 26.66 -12.17
N ARG A 154 8.77 26.71 -10.84
CA ARG A 154 7.85 27.54 -10.05
C ARG A 154 8.60 28.41 -9.03
N PRO A 155 9.26 29.51 -9.46
CA PRO A 155 10.07 30.34 -8.57
C PRO A 155 9.32 30.85 -7.33
N GLN A 156 8.03 31.20 -7.48
CA GLN A 156 7.18 31.67 -6.38
C GLN A 156 7.04 30.64 -5.24
N PHE A 157 7.03 29.35 -5.57
CA PHE A 157 6.79 28.26 -4.61
C PHE A 157 8.06 27.47 -4.29
N LYS A 158 9.21 27.85 -4.85
CA LYS A 158 10.47 27.12 -4.71
C LYS A 158 10.91 26.96 -3.25
N SER A 159 10.77 28.01 -2.44
CA SER A 159 11.16 27.97 -1.03
C SER A 159 10.35 26.95 -0.23
N ILE A 160 9.04 26.86 -0.47
CA ILE A 160 8.19 25.90 0.23
C ILE A 160 8.34 24.47 -0.31
N GLU A 161 8.61 24.32 -1.61
CA GLU A 161 8.87 23.00 -2.21
C GLU A 161 10.24 22.42 -1.83
N ALA A 162 11.18 23.25 -1.39
CA ALA A 162 12.51 22.85 -0.92
C ALA A 162 12.62 22.80 0.62
N GLU A 163 11.54 23.07 1.35
CA GLU A 163 11.52 23.01 2.82
C GLU A 163 11.74 21.57 3.32
N GLN A 164 12.55 21.43 4.37
CA GLN A 164 12.92 20.13 4.95
C GLN A 164 12.37 19.94 6.37
N ASP A 165 11.95 21.02 7.02
CA ASP A 165 11.32 20.96 8.34
C ASP A 165 9.89 20.36 8.23
N GLU A 166 9.70 19.18 8.81
CA GLU A 166 8.44 18.44 8.78
C GLU A 166 7.26 19.23 9.37
N LYS A 167 7.49 20.02 10.42
CA LYS A 167 6.42 20.81 11.06
C LYS A 167 5.98 21.93 10.14
N LYS A 168 6.92 22.59 9.47
CA LYS A 168 6.61 23.64 8.49
C LYS A 168 5.93 23.07 7.25
N LEU A 169 6.37 21.91 6.75
CA LEU A 169 5.72 21.20 5.64
C LEU A 169 4.27 20.86 5.97
N THR A 170 4.02 20.31 7.16
CA THR A 170 2.67 20.01 7.64
C THR A 170 1.81 21.27 7.73
N ALA A 171 2.37 22.36 8.29
CA ALA A 171 1.65 23.64 8.39
C ALA A 171 1.38 24.30 7.03
N ALA A 172 2.19 23.99 6.01
CA ALA A 172 2.08 24.54 4.66
C ALA A 172 1.01 23.85 3.79
N GLU A 173 0.36 22.81 4.29
CA GLU A 173 -0.78 22.13 3.64
C GLU A 173 -2.05 23.00 3.72
N ASN A 174 -2.00 24.19 3.12
CA ASN A 174 -3.09 25.17 3.13
C ASN A 174 -3.14 25.99 1.83
N LYS A 175 -4.23 26.74 1.64
CA LYS A 175 -4.51 27.52 0.41
C LYS A 175 -3.57 28.71 0.17
N HIS A 176 -2.73 29.08 1.13
CA HIS A 176 -1.74 30.14 0.99
C HIS A 176 -0.34 29.61 0.63
N ALA A 177 -0.13 28.30 0.67
CA ALA A 177 1.16 27.66 0.39
C ALA A 177 1.01 26.50 -0.61
N LEU A 178 1.04 25.23 -0.16
CA LEU A 178 1.06 24.09 -1.07
C LEU A 178 -0.24 23.93 -1.87
N LEU A 179 -1.38 24.38 -1.35
CA LEU A 179 -2.68 24.35 -2.03
C LEU A 179 -3.02 25.69 -2.70
N HIS A 180 -2.04 26.56 -2.92
CA HIS A 180 -2.25 27.84 -3.57
C HIS A 180 -2.82 27.65 -5.00
N PRO A 181 -3.92 28.34 -5.39
CA PRO A 181 -4.58 28.12 -6.68
C PRO A 181 -3.64 28.19 -7.90
N ASN A 182 -2.72 29.17 -7.92
CA ASN A 182 -1.74 29.28 -9.00
C ASN A 182 -0.81 28.07 -9.08
N ARG A 183 -0.30 27.58 -7.94
CA ARG A 183 0.55 26.38 -7.87
C ARG A 183 -0.19 25.16 -8.41
N ILE A 184 -1.41 24.95 -7.95
CA ILE A 184 -2.27 23.84 -8.38
C ILE A 184 -2.51 23.92 -9.89
N SER A 185 -2.83 25.11 -10.42
CA SER A 185 -3.08 25.33 -11.84
C SER A 185 -1.83 25.08 -12.68
N GLU A 186 -0.67 25.60 -12.28
CA GLU A 186 0.62 25.42 -12.98
C GLU A 186 1.04 23.95 -13.04
N ILE A 187 0.90 23.22 -11.92
CA ILE A 187 1.19 21.78 -11.87
C ILE A 187 0.21 21.00 -12.76
N SER A 188 -1.09 21.31 -12.67
CA SER A 188 -2.13 20.63 -13.47
C SER A 188 -1.91 20.86 -14.96
N GLN A 189 -1.62 22.10 -15.36
CA GLN A 189 -1.33 22.46 -16.75
C GLN A 189 -0.07 21.76 -17.26
N TYR A 190 1.00 21.72 -16.45
CA TYR A 190 2.22 20.97 -16.80
C TYR A 190 1.91 19.50 -17.05
N ILE A 191 1.13 18.86 -16.16
CA ILE A 191 0.75 17.45 -16.30
C ILE A 191 -0.03 17.25 -17.60
N LEU A 192 -1.06 18.05 -17.89
CA LEU A 192 -1.86 17.93 -19.11
C LEU A 192 -1.01 18.10 -20.38
N ASN A 193 -0.12 19.09 -20.41
CA ASN A 193 0.75 19.37 -21.55
C ASN A 193 1.75 18.24 -21.82
N ASN A 194 2.29 17.63 -20.75
CA ASN A 194 3.37 16.66 -20.85
C ASN A 194 2.89 15.20 -20.79
N PHE A 195 1.61 14.95 -20.46
CA PHE A 195 1.09 13.59 -20.26
C PHE A 195 1.38 12.69 -21.45
N LYS A 196 1.07 13.13 -22.67
CA LYS A 196 1.26 12.30 -23.88
C LYS A 196 2.74 12.01 -24.15
N GLN A 197 3.63 12.96 -23.86
CA GLN A 197 5.06 12.76 -24.03
C GLN A 197 5.58 11.73 -23.00
N LYS A 198 5.24 11.93 -21.73
CA LYS A 198 5.70 11.05 -20.62
C LYS A 198 5.09 9.64 -20.69
N THR A 199 3.94 9.48 -21.33
CA THR A 199 3.26 8.19 -21.49
C THR A 199 3.42 7.57 -22.89
N HIS A 200 4.31 8.11 -23.73
CA HIS A 200 4.58 7.60 -25.08
C HIS A 200 3.32 7.52 -25.99
N ARG A 201 2.42 8.50 -25.87
CA ARG A 201 1.17 8.62 -26.67
C ARG A 201 1.25 9.67 -27.78
N GLN A 202 2.43 10.19 -28.10
CA GLN A 202 2.63 11.13 -29.22
C GLN A 202 2.70 10.43 -30.58
N GLN A 203 3.08 9.14 -30.62
CA GLN A 203 3.16 8.37 -31.85
C GLN A 203 1.78 7.85 -32.26
N ALA A 204 1.42 8.06 -33.53
CA ALA A 204 0.19 7.53 -34.10
C ALA A 204 0.21 5.99 -34.07
N GLY A 205 -0.86 5.37 -33.55
CA GLY A 205 -1.00 3.92 -33.42
C GLY A 205 -0.39 3.29 -32.16
N GLY A 206 0.36 4.05 -31.35
CA GLY A 206 0.88 3.58 -30.06
C GLY A 206 -0.21 3.52 -28.99
N LYS A 207 -0.33 2.39 -28.28
CA LYS A 207 -1.23 2.27 -27.11
C LYS A 207 -0.78 3.16 -25.93
N GLY A 208 0.53 3.37 -25.80
CA GLY A 208 1.16 4.13 -24.71
C GLY A 208 0.88 3.55 -23.32
N PHE A 209 1.21 4.32 -22.29
CA PHE A 209 1.01 3.98 -20.88
C PHE A 209 -0.01 4.93 -20.22
N ASN A 210 -0.41 4.69 -18.98
CA ASN A 210 -1.13 5.64 -18.14
C ASN A 210 -0.19 6.24 -17.08
N ALA A 211 -0.72 7.03 -16.15
CA ALA A 211 0.05 7.58 -15.04
C ALA A 211 -0.80 7.62 -13.77
N MET A 212 -0.12 7.69 -12.62
CA MET A 212 -0.70 7.97 -11.32
C MET A 212 -0.20 9.33 -10.83
N PHE A 213 -1.02 10.02 -10.04
CA PHE A 213 -0.67 11.29 -9.42
C PHE A 213 -1.01 11.22 -7.93
N ALA A 214 0.03 11.00 -7.11
CA ALA A 214 -0.08 10.95 -5.67
C ALA A 214 0.00 12.37 -5.08
N VAL A 215 -0.82 12.64 -4.07
CA VAL A 215 -0.95 13.96 -3.44
C VAL A 215 -0.91 13.83 -1.91
N SER A 216 -0.59 14.91 -1.23
CA SER A 216 -0.37 14.95 0.22
C SER A 216 -1.63 14.76 1.06
N SER A 217 -2.80 15.17 0.56
CA SER A 217 -4.05 15.15 1.33
C SER A 217 -5.29 14.92 0.48
N VAL A 218 -6.40 14.59 1.15
CA VAL A 218 -7.74 14.52 0.52
C VAL A 218 -8.14 15.88 -0.07
N ASP A 219 -7.78 16.98 0.59
CA ASP A 219 -8.08 18.31 0.10
C ASP A 219 -7.25 18.68 -1.12
N ALA A 220 -5.97 18.27 -1.16
CA ALA A 220 -5.15 18.32 -2.36
C ALA A 220 -5.81 17.54 -3.51
N ALA A 221 -6.26 16.31 -3.26
CA ALA A 221 -6.92 15.48 -4.26
C ALA A 221 -8.15 16.17 -4.87
N LYS A 222 -8.99 16.79 -4.03
CA LYS A 222 -10.17 17.55 -4.48
C LYS A 222 -9.78 18.74 -5.36
N VAL A 223 -8.84 19.59 -4.90
CA VAL A 223 -8.49 20.80 -5.66
C VAL A 223 -7.80 20.49 -6.98
N TYR A 224 -6.96 19.44 -7.03
CA TYR A 224 -6.36 18.98 -8.28
C TYR A 224 -7.40 18.40 -9.23
N TYR A 225 -8.33 17.56 -8.74
CA TYR A 225 -9.38 16.99 -9.57
C TYR A 225 -10.26 18.08 -10.21
N GLU A 226 -10.66 19.09 -9.44
CA GLU A 226 -11.41 20.24 -9.97
C GLU A 226 -10.57 21.09 -10.93
N SER A 227 -9.27 21.29 -10.66
CA SER A 227 -8.37 22.00 -11.57
C SER A 227 -8.27 21.29 -12.93
N PHE A 228 -8.04 19.97 -12.94
CA PHE A 228 -8.02 19.18 -14.16
C PHE A 228 -9.35 19.20 -14.91
N LYS A 229 -10.47 19.16 -14.20
CA LYS A 229 -11.80 19.24 -14.82
C LYS A 229 -12.02 20.59 -15.49
N ASN A 230 -11.62 21.68 -14.83
CA ASN A 230 -11.76 23.04 -15.36
C ASN A 230 -10.84 23.28 -16.57
N LEU A 231 -9.57 22.90 -16.50
CA LEU A 231 -8.60 23.09 -17.59
C LEU A 231 -8.93 22.27 -18.85
N GLN A 232 -9.73 21.22 -18.73
CA GLN A 232 -10.11 20.36 -19.85
C GLN A 232 -11.49 20.66 -20.45
N LYS A 233 -12.23 21.67 -19.96
CA LYS A 233 -13.58 22.01 -20.44
C LYS A 233 -13.65 22.28 -21.94
N GLU A 234 -12.61 22.92 -22.49
CA GLU A 234 -12.51 23.28 -23.90
C GLU A 234 -11.60 22.32 -24.69
N SER A 235 -11.18 21.21 -24.08
CA SER A 235 -10.30 20.24 -24.72
C SER A 235 -11.08 19.33 -25.67
N ASN A 236 -10.65 19.27 -26.93
CA ASN A 236 -11.21 18.35 -27.93
C ASN A 236 -10.87 16.88 -27.66
N ASN A 237 -9.92 16.59 -26.77
CA ASN A 237 -9.51 15.23 -26.43
C ASN A 237 -9.09 15.16 -24.94
N PRO A 238 -10.06 15.19 -24.01
CA PRO A 238 -9.78 15.21 -22.58
C PRO A 238 -9.27 13.85 -22.09
N LEU A 239 -8.37 13.88 -21.11
CA LEU A 239 -7.95 12.70 -20.37
C LEU A 239 -9.07 12.22 -19.46
N LYS A 240 -9.24 10.90 -19.38
CA LYS A 240 -10.10 10.27 -18.38
C LYS A 240 -9.33 10.22 -17.05
N ILE A 241 -9.77 11.02 -16.09
CA ILE A 241 -9.15 11.14 -14.77
C ILE A 241 -10.13 10.60 -13.73
N ALA A 242 -9.64 9.73 -12.86
CA ALA A 242 -10.36 9.22 -11.70
C ALA A 242 -9.56 9.50 -10.44
N THR A 243 -10.24 9.63 -9.31
CA THR A 243 -9.63 9.82 -7.99
C THR A 243 -10.20 8.81 -7.01
N ILE A 244 -9.37 8.35 -6.08
CA ILE A 244 -9.76 7.46 -4.99
C ILE A 244 -9.02 7.90 -3.73
N PHE A 245 -9.75 8.02 -2.62
CA PHE A 245 -9.20 8.30 -1.30
C PHE A 245 -10.15 7.75 -0.23
N SER A 246 -9.60 7.52 0.96
CA SER A 246 -10.34 7.07 2.15
C SER A 246 -10.28 8.14 3.24
N PHE A 247 -11.16 8.05 4.23
CA PHE A 247 -11.30 9.02 5.32
C PHE A 247 -10.15 8.96 6.33
N ALA A 248 -9.45 7.82 6.42
CA ALA A 248 -8.35 7.64 7.35
C ALA A 248 -7.02 7.98 6.67
N ALA A 249 -6.22 8.84 7.32
CA ALA A 249 -4.78 8.81 7.08
C ALA A 249 -4.30 7.37 7.31
N ASN A 250 -3.31 6.91 6.54
CA ASN A 250 -2.58 5.73 6.95
C ASN A 250 -1.93 6.10 8.29
N GLU A 251 -2.47 5.61 9.41
CA GLU A 251 -1.80 5.73 10.70
C GLU A 251 -0.40 5.11 10.53
N GLU A 252 0.63 5.95 10.65
CA GLU A 252 2.05 5.57 10.55
C GLU A 252 2.55 4.94 11.84
#